data_AF-A0A1I2J901-F1
#
_entry.id   AF-A0A1I2J901-F1
#
_cell.length_a   1.000
_cell.length_b   1.000
_cell.length_c   1.000
_cell.angle_alpha   90.00
_cell.angle_beta   90.00
_cell.angle_gamma   90.00
#
_symmetry.space_group_name_H-M   'P 1'
#
loop_
_entity.id
_entity.type
_entity.pdbx_description
1 polymer ?
#
loop_
_entity_poly.entity_id
_entity_poly.type
_entity_poly.pdbx_seq_one_letter_code
_entity_poly.pdbx_strand_id
1 'polypeptide(L)'
;MTTSAAEPRAHESLFTKDARKLVWITLLCLFLQVLGQNWSAQPRLPGSTDVHELGFVQFEARPWIGWVLLTVGFAVAGFVVGVARRGAARWDQDRVLALGLAGVVGVTVLVWVLFIVQWQWVYWAVAHGDLHPFTIGDVSWSIQRLEGAP
;
A
#
# COMPACT_ATOMS: atom_id res chain seq x y z
N MET A 1 56.69 -25.87 5.58
CA MET A 1 56.05 -24.61 6.01
C MET A 1 55.41 -23.97 4.78
N THR A 2 54.09 -24.02 4.66
CA THR A 2 53.33 -23.33 3.62
C THR A 2 52.23 -22.54 4.33
N THR A 3 52.47 -21.26 4.55
CA THR A 3 51.48 -20.36 5.12
C THR A 3 50.46 -20.07 4.04
N SER A 4 49.26 -20.64 4.16
CA SER A 4 48.11 -20.26 3.35
C SER A 4 47.80 -18.79 3.63
N ALA A 5 47.99 -17.95 2.63
CA ALA A 5 47.53 -16.57 2.67
C ALA A 5 46.01 -16.60 2.77
N ALA A 6 45.49 -16.25 3.94
CA ALA A 6 44.05 -16.14 4.16
C ALA A 6 43.48 -15.09 3.18
N GLU A 7 42.65 -15.55 2.26
CA GLU A 7 41.82 -14.73 1.38
C GLU A 7 41.08 -13.69 2.25
N PRO A 8 41.10 -12.38 1.91
CA PRO A 8 40.35 -11.41 2.68
C PRO A 8 38.88 -11.73 2.48
N ARG A 9 38.26 -12.38 3.48
CA ARG A 9 36.81 -12.58 3.53
C ARG A 9 36.17 -11.23 3.24
N ALA A 10 35.51 -11.10 2.09
CA ALA A 10 34.74 -9.93 1.71
C ALA A 10 33.79 -9.63 2.87
N HIS A 11 34.17 -8.70 3.73
CA HIS A 11 33.39 -8.33 4.89
C HIS A 11 32.22 -7.53 4.31
N GLU A 12 31.06 -8.19 4.13
CA GLU A 12 29.82 -7.52 3.73
C GLU A 12 29.69 -6.28 4.62
N SER A 13 29.80 -5.09 4.02
CA SER A 13 29.69 -3.87 4.78
C SER A 13 28.30 -3.84 5.40
N LEU A 14 28.16 -3.42 6.65
CA LEU A 14 26.86 -3.26 7.32
C LEU A 14 25.84 -2.52 6.42
N PHE A 15 26.34 -1.62 5.58
CA PHE A 15 25.58 -0.91 4.55
C PHE A 15 24.87 -1.81 3.53
N THR A 16 25.51 -2.89 3.04
CA THR A 16 24.86 -3.82 2.11
C THR A 16 23.78 -4.65 2.78
N LYS A 17 23.94 -4.95 4.08
CA LYS A 17 22.97 -5.70 4.86
C LYS A 17 21.73 -4.87 5.21
N ASP A 18 21.94 -3.63 5.68
CA ASP A 18 20.84 -2.74 6.07
C ASP A 18 20.05 -2.22 4.86
N ALA A 19 20.74 -1.91 3.76
CA ALA A 19 20.07 -1.57 2.50
C ALA A 19 19.24 -2.74 1.97
N ARG A 20 19.77 -3.97 2.01
CA ARG A 20 19.05 -5.18 1.59
C ARG A 20 17.80 -5.41 2.45
N LYS A 21 17.89 -5.21 3.76
CA LYS A 21 16.74 -5.31 4.67
C LYS A 21 15.67 -4.26 4.36
N LEU A 22 16.08 -3.01 4.13
CA LEU A 22 15.16 -1.93 3.75
C LEU A 22 14.42 -2.28 2.46
N VAL A 23 15.15 -2.71 1.42
CA VAL A 23 14.57 -3.12 0.14
C VAL A 23 13.55 -4.24 0.32
N TRP A 24 13.87 -5.29 1.07
CA TRP A 24 12.93 -6.40 1.31
C TRP A 24 11.66 -5.95 2.03
N ILE A 25 11.79 -5.08 3.04
CA ILE A 25 10.63 -4.55 3.76
C ILE A 25 9.78 -3.67 2.85
N THR A 26 10.40 -2.80 2.05
CA THR A 26 9.69 -1.98 1.07
C THR A 26 8.96 -2.84 0.04
N LEU A 27 9.59 -3.89 -0.49
CA LEU A 27 8.95 -4.82 -1.43
C LEU A 27 7.78 -5.57 -0.79
N LEU A 28 7.94 -6.04 0.45
CA LEU A 28 6.86 -6.68 1.20
C LEU A 28 5.69 -5.70 1.43
N CYS A 29 5.98 -4.46 1.81
CA CYS A 29 4.98 -3.42 1.97
C CYS A 29 4.24 -3.12 0.66
N LEU A 30 4.96 -2.97 -0.46
CA LEU A 30 4.34 -2.76 -1.77
C LEU A 30 3.44 -3.95 -2.14
N PHE A 31 3.89 -5.18 -1.91
CA PHE A 31 3.08 -6.36 -2.15
C PHE A 31 1.78 -6.36 -1.29
N LEU A 32 1.89 -6.06 0.01
CA LEU A 32 0.73 -5.95 0.88
C LEU A 32 -0.21 -4.80 0.51
N GLN A 33 0.32 -3.69 -0.01
CA GLN A 33 -0.49 -2.58 -0.51
C GLN A 33 -1.28 -2.97 -1.76
N VAL A 34 -0.69 -3.74 -2.67
CA VAL A 34 -1.40 -4.24 -3.87
C VAL A 34 -2.63 -5.07 -3.49
N LEU A 35 -2.54 -5.87 -2.41
CA LEU A 35 -3.68 -6.63 -1.89
C LEU A 35 -4.77 -5.70 -1.31
N GLY A 36 -4.40 -4.68 -0.55
CA GLY A 36 -5.36 -3.71 -0.01
C GLY A 36 -6.00 -2.83 -1.09
N GLN A 37 -5.29 -2.58 -2.19
CA GLN A 37 -5.79 -1.74 -3.29
C GLN A 37 -6.67 -2.48 -4.28
N ASN A 38 -6.47 -3.79 -4.45
CA ASN A 38 -7.35 -4.62 -5.26
C ASN A 38 -8.54 -5.05 -4.44
N TRP A 39 -9.65 -4.33 -4.60
CA TRP A 39 -10.92 -4.70 -4.01
C TRP A 39 -12.06 -4.44 -5.00
N SER A 40 -13.15 -5.18 -4.86
CA SER A 40 -14.35 -4.97 -5.67
C SER A 40 -15.61 -5.06 -4.83
N ALA A 41 -16.45 -4.04 -4.85
CA ALA A 41 -17.70 -4.00 -4.07
C ALA A 41 -18.91 -4.05 -5.00
N GLN A 42 -19.97 -4.71 -4.54
CA GLN A 42 -21.23 -4.82 -5.29
C GLN A 42 -22.43 -4.50 -4.39
N PRO A 43 -22.56 -3.24 -3.90
CA PRO A 43 -23.77 -2.83 -3.21
C PRO A 43 -25.01 -2.94 -4.11
N ARG A 44 -26.08 -3.49 -3.54
CA ARG A 44 -27.39 -3.61 -4.19
C ARG A 44 -28.00 -2.23 -4.40
N LEU A 45 -28.75 -2.06 -5.50
CA LEU A 45 -29.49 -0.82 -5.77
C LEU A 45 -30.52 -0.54 -4.66
N PRO A 46 -30.78 0.75 -4.34
CA PRO A 46 -31.84 1.15 -3.43
C PRO A 46 -33.18 0.49 -3.79
N GLY A 47 -33.89 -0.04 -2.80
CA GLY A 47 -35.15 -0.75 -3.01
C GLY A 47 -35.02 -2.25 -3.29
N SER A 48 -33.79 -2.76 -3.44
CA SER A 48 -33.56 -4.21 -3.47
C SER A 48 -33.83 -4.82 -2.09
N THR A 49 -34.52 -5.96 -2.07
CA THR A 49 -34.82 -6.76 -0.88
C THR A 49 -34.25 -8.16 -1.05
N ASP A 50 -34.27 -8.99 -0.01
CA ASP A 50 -33.78 -10.37 -0.12
C ASP A 50 -34.59 -11.27 -1.08
N VAL A 51 -35.79 -10.84 -1.44
CA VAL A 51 -36.70 -11.54 -2.36
C VAL A 51 -36.79 -10.89 -3.73
N HIS A 52 -36.37 -9.63 -3.87
CA HIS A 52 -36.44 -8.90 -5.14
C HIS A 52 -35.22 -8.00 -5.31
N GLU A 53 -34.33 -8.38 -6.22
CA GLU A 53 -33.11 -7.65 -6.52
C GLU A 53 -33.31 -6.80 -7.78
N LEU A 54 -33.09 -5.49 -7.68
CA LEU A 54 -33.24 -4.56 -8.80
C LEU A 54 -31.95 -4.47 -9.64
N GLY A 55 -30.82 -4.83 -9.03
CA GLY A 55 -29.48 -4.73 -9.60
C GLY A 55 -28.47 -4.28 -8.56
N PHE A 56 -27.27 -3.94 -9.02
CA PHE A 56 -26.14 -3.57 -8.18
C PHE A 56 -25.27 -2.51 -8.86
N VAL A 57 -24.53 -1.76 -8.03
CA VAL A 57 -23.45 -0.90 -8.49
C VAL A 57 -22.16 -1.65 -8.27
N GLN A 58 -21.44 -1.95 -9.35
CA GLN A 58 -20.15 -2.63 -9.28
C GLN A 58 -19.04 -1.58 -9.19
N PHE A 59 -18.24 -1.65 -8.13
CA PHE A 59 -17.01 -0.90 -7.95
C PHE A 59 -15.82 -1.83 -8.08
N GLU A 60 -14.81 -1.43 -8.83
CA GLU A 60 -13.55 -2.15 -8.98
C GLU A 60 -12.40 -1.18 -8.77
N ALA A 61 -11.66 -1.39 -7.69
CA ALA A 61 -10.47 -0.63 -7.34
C ALA A 61 -9.21 -1.34 -7.84
N ARG A 62 -8.29 -0.57 -8.41
CA ARG A 62 -7.03 -1.05 -8.96
C ARG A 62 -5.84 -0.41 -8.23
N PRO A 63 -4.66 -1.06 -8.27
CA PRO A 63 -3.45 -0.49 -7.69
C PRO A 63 -3.12 0.87 -8.29
N TRP A 64 -3.15 1.91 -7.44
CA TRP A 64 -2.85 3.26 -7.87
C TRP A 64 -1.36 3.57 -7.69
N ILE A 65 -0.72 4.01 -8.76
CA ILE A 65 0.73 4.29 -8.79
C ILE A 65 1.17 5.34 -7.76
N GLY A 66 0.26 6.25 -7.35
CA GLY A 66 0.54 7.28 -6.34
C GLY A 66 1.04 6.69 -5.02
N TRP A 67 0.46 5.58 -4.57
CA TRP A 67 0.88 4.89 -3.35
C TRP A 67 2.26 4.23 -3.45
N VAL A 68 2.57 3.68 -4.63
CA VAL A 68 3.87 3.09 -4.92
C VAL A 68 4.94 4.18 -4.86
N LEU A 69 4.71 5.31 -5.54
CA LEU A 69 5.63 6.44 -5.54
C LEU A 69 5.84 7.01 -4.12
N LEU A 70 4.78 7.11 -3.33
CA LEU A 70 4.86 7.58 -1.95
C LEU A 70 5.72 6.64 -1.09
N THR A 71 5.47 5.34 -1.17
CA THR A 71 6.19 4.31 -0.40
C THR A 71 7.67 4.26 -0.78
N VAL A 72 7.97 4.25 -2.08
CA VAL A 72 9.35 4.29 -2.59
C VAL A 72 10.03 5.60 -2.19
N GLY A 73 9.31 6.73 -2.25
CA GLY A 73 9.81 8.04 -1.83
C GLY A 73 10.26 8.06 -0.37
N PHE A 74 9.47 7.51 0.55
CA PHE A 74 9.86 7.39 1.96
C PHE A 74 11.09 6.49 2.14
N ALA A 75 11.17 5.37 1.42
CA ALA A 75 12.32 4.48 1.48
C ALA A 75 13.61 5.16 0.98
N VAL A 76 13.54 5.84 -0.17
CA VAL A 76 14.67 6.56 -0.76
C VAL A 76 15.09 7.74 0.12
N ALA A 77 14.15 8.55 0.62
CA ALA A 77 14.45 9.67 1.50
C ALA A 77 15.13 9.20 2.79
N GLY A 78 14.59 8.17 3.46
CA GLY A 78 15.20 7.59 4.66
C GLY A 78 16.62 7.07 4.41
N PHE A 79 16.84 6.46 3.25
CA PHE A 79 18.15 5.98 2.85
C PHE A 79 19.16 7.11 2.56
N VAL A 80 18.77 8.11 1.75
CA VAL A 80 19.63 9.24 1.37
C VAL A 80 20.01 10.08 2.59
N VAL A 81 19.07 10.37 3.49
CA VAL A 81 19.35 11.12 4.72
C VAL A 81 20.26 10.29 5.64
N GLY A 82 20.08 8.97 5.70
CA GLY A 82 20.97 8.07 6.43
C GLY A 82 22.41 8.07 5.89
N VAL A 83 22.57 8.09 4.56
CA VAL A 83 23.89 8.19 3.90
C VAL A 83 24.54 9.56 4.13
N ALA A 84 23.79 10.64 4.01
CA ALA A 84 24.29 12.01 4.17
C ALA A 84 24.77 12.30 5.61
N ARG A 85 24.21 11.61 6.61
CA ARG A 85 24.58 11.76 8.03
C ARG A 85 25.68 10.81 8.51
N ARG A 86 26.34 10.08 7.62
CA ARG A 86 27.44 9.13 7.95
C ARG A 86 28.62 9.70 8.76
N GLY A 87 28.74 11.02 8.87
CA GLY A 87 29.74 11.68 9.72
C GLY A 87 29.28 12.01 11.15
N ALA A 88 27.97 11.93 11.43
CA ALA A 88 27.43 12.09 12.78
C ALA A 88 27.40 10.74 13.51
N ALA A 89 27.35 10.76 14.84
CA ALA A 89 27.40 9.57 15.69
C ALA A 89 26.47 8.45 15.16
N ARG A 90 26.93 7.18 15.19
CA ARG A 90 26.19 5.99 14.69
C ARG A 90 24.71 5.96 15.13
N TRP A 91 24.41 6.52 16.29
CA TRP A 91 23.07 6.62 16.87
C TRP A 91 22.07 7.46 16.05
N ASP A 92 22.55 8.46 15.30
CA ASP A 92 21.70 9.27 14.40
C ASP A 92 21.35 8.53 13.11
N GLN A 93 22.23 7.63 12.65
CA GLN A 93 22.00 6.86 11.43
C GLN A 93 20.85 5.86 11.59
N ASP A 94 20.82 5.13 12.71
CA ASP A 94 19.78 4.14 13.01
C ASP A 94 18.40 4.79 13.16
N ARG A 95 18.34 5.97 13.79
CA ARG A 95 17.09 6.74 13.95
C ARG A 95 16.50 7.19 12.63
N VAL A 96 17.35 7.65 11.70
CA VAL A 96 16.88 8.12 10.39
C VAL A 96 16.36 6.95 9.53
N LEU A 97 17.08 5.82 9.54
CA LEU A 97 16.62 4.61 8.84
C LEU A 97 15.31 4.08 9.45
N ALA A 98 15.18 4.11 10.77
CA ALA A 98 13.93 3.76 11.46
C ALA A 98 12.77 4.68 11.06
N LEU A 99 13.02 5.97 10.83
CA LEU A 99 12.01 6.94 10.42
C LEU A 99 11.56 6.73 8.97
N GLY A 100 12.48 6.39 8.06
CA GLY A 100 12.13 5.98 6.70
C GLY A 100 11.29 4.69 6.67
N LEU A 101 11.65 3.72 7.52
CA LEU A 101 10.93 2.47 7.66
C LEU A 101 9.55 2.66 8.29
N ALA A 102 9.44 3.53 9.29
CA ALA A 102 8.17 3.96 9.86
C ALA A 102 7.26 4.64 8.81
N GLY A 103 7.85 5.44 7.90
CA GLY A 103 7.12 6.01 6.77
C GLY A 103 6.55 4.94 5.84
N VAL A 104 7.37 3.97 5.41
CA VAL A 104 6.95 2.85 4.54
C VAL A 104 5.84 2.00 5.19
N VAL A 105 6.00 1.65 6.46
CA VAL A 105 4.98 0.89 7.21
C VAL A 105 3.72 1.73 7.41
N GLY A 106 3.86 3.01 7.75
CA GLY A 106 2.76 3.95 7.94
C GLY A 106 1.90 4.11 6.69
N VAL A 107 2.53 4.27 5.52
CA VAL A 107 1.81 4.30 4.23
C VAL A 107 1.06 2.99 4.00
N THR A 108 1.67 1.86 4.30
CA THR A 108 1.02 0.54 4.15
C THR A 108 -0.23 0.44 5.01
N VAL A 109 -0.14 0.83 6.30
CA VAL A 109 -1.29 0.85 7.20
C VAL A 109 -2.38 1.79 6.68
N LEU A 110 -2.01 2.98 6.20
CA LEU A 110 -2.95 3.95 5.66
C LEU A 110 -3.72 3.39 4.45
N VAL A 111 -3.04 2.70 3.53
CA VAL A 111 -3.69 2.03 2.38
C VAL A 111 -4.77 1.05 2.86
N TRP A 112 -4.48 0.23 3.87
CA TRP A 112 -5.43 -0.74 4.42
C TRP A 112 -6.62 -0.08 5.12
N VAL A 113 -6.38 0.98 5.90
CA VAL A 113 -7.46 1.75 6.53
C VAL A 113 -8.36 2.37 5.46
N LEU A 114 -7.76 2.98 4.44
CA LEU A 114 -8.52 3.59 3.34
C LEU A 114 -9.33 2.55 2.55
N PHE A 115 -8.79 1.35 2.34
CA PHE A 115 -9.55 0.25 1.76
C PHE A 115 -10.81 -0.05 2.58
N ILE A 116 -10.67 -0.31 3.87
CA ILE A 116 -11.82 -0.67 4.73
C ILE A 116 -12.86 0.45 4.75
N VAL A 117 -12.40 1.70 4.89
CA VAL A 117 -13.28 2.87 4.93
C VAL A 117 -14.00 3.07 3.60
N GLN A 118 -13.28 3.02 2.47
CA GLN A 118 -13.90 3.18 1.14
C GLN A 118 -14.87 2.05 0.82
N TRP A 119 -14.53 0.82 1.19
CA TRP A 119 -15.42 -0.32 1.04
C TRP A 119 -16.75 -0.09 1.77
N GLN A 120 -16.71 0.25 3.06
CA GLN A 120 -17.92 0.52 3.83
C GLN A 120 -18.68 1.74 3.31
N TRP A 121 -17.94 2.77 2.88
CA TRP A 121 -18.49 3.99 2.32
C TRP A 121 -19.34 3.74 1.07
N VAL A 122 -18.86 2.96 0.10
CA VAL A 122 -19.64 2.70 -1.13
C VAL A 122 -20.93 1.91 -0.83
N TYR A 123 -20.91 0.98 0.14
CA TYR A 123 -22.12 0.28 0.59
C TYR A 123 -23.11 1.22 1.25
N TRP A 124 -22.62 2.08 2.14
CA TRP A 124 -23.47 3.05 2.83
C TRP A 124 -24.07 4.06 1.84
N ALA A 125 -23.26 4.63 0.95
CA ALA A 125 -23.70 5.67 0.02
C ALA A 125 -24.76 5.15 -0.96
N VAL A 126 -24.53 3.98 -1.55
CA VAL A 126 -25.51 3.35 -2.45
C VAL A 126 -26.80 3.01 -1.71
N ALA A 127 -26.73 2.52 -0.48
CA ALA A 127 -27.95 2.26 0.32
C ALA A 127 -28.76 3.54 0.60
N HIS A 128 -28.13 4.72 0.61
CA HIS A 128 -28.78 6.02 0.82
C HIS A 128 -29.13 6.74 -0.51
N GLY A 129 -28.98 6.07 -1.65
CA GLY A 129 -29.39 6.57 -2.96
C GLY A 129 -28.31 7.30 -3.76
N ASP A 130 -27.08 7.40 -3.24
CA ASP A 130 -25.94 7.92 -4.01
C ASP A 130 -25.28 6.79 -4.81
N LEU A 131 -25.51 6.78 -6.12
CA LEU A 131 -24.94 5.79 -7.04
C LEU A 131 -23.53 6.16 -7.54
N HIS A 132 -23.06 7.38 -7.25
CA HIS A 132 -21.76 7.90 -7.66
C HIS A 132 -20.97 8.46 -6.47
N PRO A 133 -20.76 7.66 -5.41
CA PRO A 133 -20.02 8.11 -4.25
C PRO A 133 -18.59 8.48 -4.63
N PHE A 134 -18.07 9.53 -4.00
CA PHE A 134 -16.68 9.89 -4.14
C PHE A 134 -15.78 8.77 -3.58
N THR A 135 -14.75 8.39 -4.36
CA THR A 135 -13.73 7.40 -4.00
C THR A 135 -12.34 7.97 -4.22
N ILE A 136 -11.35 7.46 -3.49
CA ILE A 136 -9.96 7.92 -3.57
C ILE A 136 -9.11 6.85 -4.26
N GLY A 137 -8.42 7.26 -5.34
CA GLY A 137 -7.54 6.40 -6.12
C GLY A 137 -8.17 6.01 -7.45
N ASP A 138 -7.68 4.93 -8.03
CA ASP A 138 -8.17 4.39 -9.31
C ASP A 138 -9.31 3.40 -9.03
N VAL A 139 -10.53 3.92 -8.96
CA VAL A 139 -11.75 3.12 -8.76
C VAL A 139 -12.69 3.37 -9.93
N SER A 140 -12.98 2.30 -10.64
CA SER A 140 -13.98 2.29 -11.70
C SER A 140 -15.32 1.82 -11.15
N TRP A 141 -16.41 2.31 -11.74
CA TRP A 141 -17.75 1.88 -11.34
C TRP A 141 -18.66 1.68 -12.55
N SER A 142 -19.63 0.79 -12.39
CA SER A 142 -20.70 0.57 -13.38
C SER A 142 -22.00 0.18 -12.67
N ILE A 143 -23.13 0.46 -13.29
CA ILE A 143 -24.44 0.10 -12.76
C ILE A 143 -25.00 -1.04 -13.61
N GLN A 144 -25.34 -2.15 -12.96
CA GLN A 144 -26.01 -3.27 -13.60
C GLN A 144 -27.42 -3.38 -13.04
N ARG A 145 -28.43 -3.20 -13.91
CA ARG A 145 -29.84 -3.44 -13.58
C ARG A 145 -30.23 -4.83 -14.08
N LEU A 146 -31.00 -5.56 -13.27
CA LEU A 146 -31.55 -6.85 -13.68
C LEU A 146 -32.74 -6.61 -14.63
N GLU A 147 -32.90 -7.46 -15.64
CA GLU A 147 -34.00 -7.34 -16.61
C GLU A 147 -35.36 -7.33 -15.89
N GLY A 148 -36.17 -6.31 -16.17
CA GLY A 148 -37.51 -6.15 -15.58
C GLY A 148 -37.59 -5.22 -14.36
N ALA A 149 -36.47 -4.66 -13.90
CA ALA A 149 -36.47 -3.57 -12.92
C ALA A 149 -36.89 -2.23 -13.59
N PRO A 150 -37.79 -1.44 -12.99
CA PRO A 150 -38.25 -0.16 -13.55
C PRO A 150 -37.15 0.92 -13.68
#